data_AF-A0A2E6XPG8-F1
#
_entry.id   AF-A0A2E6XPG8-F1
#
_cell.length_a   1.000
_cell.length_b   1.000
_cell.length_c   1.000
_cell.angle_alpha   90.00
_cell.angle_beta   90.00
_cell.angle_gamma   90.00
#
_symmetry.space_group_name_H-M   'P 1'
#
loop_
_entity.id
_entity.type
_entity.pdbx_description
1 polymer ?
#
loop_
_entity_poly.entity_id
_entity_poly.type
_entity_poly.pdbx_seq_one_letter_code
_entity_poly.pdbx_strand_id
1 'polypeptide(L)'
;MVNFWIISLCYRYIQKAKVNYFISVLVSLYFFGCSSYNNIENFKERKNANRVVFEKNKLDCQEHSELLASKAEGSKRAGEIMIDKRRYFLSCMKRKGWISKIDS
;
A
#
# COMPACT_ATOMS: atom_id res chain seq x y z
N MET A 1 15.09 47.88 25.20
CA MET A 1 13.99 46.97 25.56
C MET A 1 13.44 46.33 24.29
N VAL A 2 13.87 45.11 23.98
CA VAL A 2 13.43 44.39 22.75
C VAL A 2 12.07 43.74 23.04
N ASN A 3 11.07 44.08 22.23
CA ASN A 3 9.66 43.72 22.43
C ASN A 3 9.44 42.19 22.44
N PHE A 4 9.29 41.63 23.65
CA PHE A 4 9.00 40.21 23.91
C PHE A 4 7.77 39.69 23.14
N TRP A 5 6.83 40.59 22.80
CA TRP A 5 5.65 40.32 22.01
C TRP A 5 5.95 39.92 20.56
N ILE A 6 6.97 40.50 19.93
CA ILE A 6 7.34 40.22 18.53
C ILE A 6 7.96 38.82 18.41
N ILE A 7 8.79 38.43 19.37
CA ILE A 7 9.43 37.10 19.40
C ILE A 7 8.38 36.00 19.60
N SER A 8 7.39 36.21 20.47
CA SER A 8 6.25 35.30 20.68
C SER A 8 5.35 35.14 19.44
N LEU A 9 5.12 36.22 18.69
CA LEU A 9 4.37 36.20 17.43
C LEU A 9 5.14 35.48 16.32
N CYS A 10 6.43 35.77 16.16
CA CYS A 10 7.29 35.05 15.22
C CYS A 10 7.38 33.56 15.56
N TYR A 11 7.51 33.20 16.85
CA TYR A 11 7.57 31.81 17.27
C TYR A 11 6.27 31.05 16.96
N ARG A 12 5.10 31.65 17.21
CA ARG A 12 3.80 31.05 16.86
C ARG A 12 3.58 30.95 15.35
N TYR A 13 4.04 31.93 14.57
CA TYR A 13 3.94 31.91 13.11
C TYR A 13 4.86 30.84 12.50
N ILE A 14 6.10 30.72 13.01
CA ILE A 14 7.07 29.68 12.61
C ILE A 14 6.57 28.27 13.02
N GLN A 15 5.96 28.13 14.20
CA GLN A 15 5.34 26.87 14.64
C GLN A 15 4.15 26.49 13.74
N LYS A 16 3.25 27.42 13.40
CA LYS A 16 2.15 27.17 12.46
C LYS A 16 2.64 26.80 11.05
N ALA A 17 3.66 27.48 10.54
CA ALA A 17 4.26 27.20 9.24
C ALA A 17 4.92 25.80 9.18
N LYS A 18 5.63 25.42 10.26
CA LYS A 18 6.23 24.07 10.40
C LYS A 18 5.18 22.97 10.47
N VAL A 19 4.09 23.18 11.21
CA VAL A 19 2.97 22.22 11.29
C VAL A 19 2.29 22.05 9.93
N ASN A 20 2.10 23.14 9.17
CA ASN A 20 1.50 23.08 7.84
C ASN A 20 2.38 22.33 6.82
N TYR A 21 3.69 22.55 6.86
CA TYR A 21 4.64 21.81 6.03
C TYR A 21 4.69 20.33 6.42
N PHE A 22 4.71 20.03 7.72
CA PHE A 22 4.73 18.65 8.22
C PHE A 22 3.46 17.88 7.83
N ILE A 23 2.28 18.51 7.94
CA ILE A 23 1.02 17.93 7.47
C ILE A 23 1.06 17.71 5.95
N SER A 24 1.56 18.67 5.17
CA SER A 24 1.69 18.52 3.71
C SER A 24 2.60 17.35 3.31
N VAL A 25 3.72 17.16 4.01
CA VAL A 25 4.63 16.03 3.79
C VAL A 25 3.95 14.70 4.16
N LEU A 26 3.23 14.63 5.28
CA LEU A 26 2.48 13.43 5.67
C LEU A 26 1.37 13.09 4.67
N VAL A 27 0.64 14.08 4.16
CA VAL A 27 -0.38 13.90 3.12
C VAL A 27 0.26 13.40 1.83
N SER A 28 1.39 13.99 1.42
CA SER A 28 2.13 13.56 0.22
C SER A 28 2.62 12.11 0.34
N LEU A 29 3.18 11.73 1.50
CA LEU A 29 3.63 10.37 1.78
C LEU A 29 2.47 9.36 1.83
N TYR A 30 1.29 9.77 2.29
CA TYR A 30 0.08 8.95 2.26
C TYR A 30 -0.35 8.63 0.81
N PHE A 31 -0.27 9.59 -0.11
CA PHE A 31 -0.62 9.37 -1.52
C PHE A 31 0.39 8.51 -2.30
N PHE A 32 1.69 8.56 -1.95
CA PHE A 32 2.72 7.73 -2.61
C PHE A 32 2.91 6.33 -2.00
N GLY A 33 2.24 6.02 -0.88
CA GLY A 33 2.47 4.79 -0.10
C GLY A 33 1.85 3.49 -0.65
N CYS A 34 0.99 3.54 -1.67
CA CYS A 34 0.32 2.34 -2.19
C CYS A 34 1.02 1.77 -3.44
N SER A 35 2.28 1.33 -3.30
CA SER A 35 2.89 0.48 -4.34
C SER A 35 2.32 -0.94 -4.21
N SER A 36 1.29 -1.24 -5.01
CA SER A 36 0.78 -2.61 -5.13
C SER A 36 1.85 -3.49 -5.78
N TYR A 37 2.38 -4.45 -5.03
CA TYR A 37 3.43 -5.41 -5.45
C TYR A 37 2.98 -6.35 -6.61
N ASN A 38 1.74 -6.22 -7.07
CA ASN A 38 1.06 -7.19 -7.94
C ASN A 38 0.94 -6.68 -9.39
N ASN A 39 2.07 -6.38 -10.02
CA ASN A 39 2.13 -5.88 -11.39
C ASN A 39 1.90 -7.02 -12.42
N ILE A 40 1.23 -6.74 -13.55
CA ILE A 40 0.96 -7.72 -14.63
C ILE A 40 2.25 -8.39 -15.11
N GLU A 41 3.32 -7.59 -15.18
CA GLU A 41 4.64 -8.02 -15.66
C GLU A 41 5.21 -9.21 -14.86
N ASN A 42 4.76 -9.40 -13.62
CA ASN A 42 5.18 -10.49 -12.75
C ASN A 42 4.43 -11.80 -13.02
N PHE A 43 3.44 -11.83 -13.92
CA PHE A 43 2.67 -13.01 -14.28
C PHE A 43 2.90 -13.40 -15.74
N LYS A 44 2.90 -14.71 -16.04
CA LYS A 44 2.94 -15.21 -17.42
C LYS A 44 1.63 -14.83 -18.10
N GLU A 45 1.74 -14.04 -19.16
CA GLU A 45 0.60 -13.63 -19.96
C GLU A 45 -0.06 -14.86 -20.60
N ARG A 46 -1.38 -14.97 -20.45
CA ARG A 46 -2.15 -16.05 -21.03
C ARG A 46 -2.54 -15.65 -22.44
N LYS A 47 -2.16 -16.46 -23.44
CA LYS A 47 -2.47 -16.22 -24.87
C LYS A 47 -3.96 -15.94 -25.17
N ASN A 48 -4.87 -16.40 -24.32
CA ASN A 48 -6.33 -16.25 -24.49
C ASN A 48 -7.00 -15.39 -23.41
N ALA A 49 -6.23 -14.70 -22.56
CA ALA A 49 -6.79 -13.92 -21.47
C ALA A 49 -6.65 -12.42 -21.75
N ASN A 50 -7.78 -11.72 -21.74
CA ASN A 50 -7.82 -10.27 -21.91
C ASN A 50 -7.25 -9.59 -20.65
N ARG A 51 -6.53 -8.46 -20.83
CA ARG A 51 -6.04 -7.59 -19.74
C ARG A 51 -7.14 -7.22 -18.75
N VAL A 52 -8.36 -7.02 -19.23
CA VAL A 52 -9.55 -6.76 -18.39
C VAL A 52 -9.84 -7.92 -17.43
N VAL A 53 -9.70 -9.16 -17.90
CA VAL A 53 -9.91 -10.37 -17.08
C VAL A 53 -8.79 -10.52 -16.05
N PHE A 54 -7.55 -10.15 -16.40
CA PHE A 54 -6.47 -10.11 -15.43
C PHE A 54 -6.76 -9.11 -14.31
N GLU A 55 -7.07 -7.86 -14.65
CA GLU A 55 -7.32 -6.81 -13.64
C GLU A 55 -8.49 -7.17 -12.73
N LYS A 56 -9.58 -7.73 -13.30
CA LYS A 56 -10.71 -8.21 -12.48
C LYS A 56 -10.29 -9.31 -11.50
N ASN A 57 -9.54 -10.31 -11.97
CA ASN A 57 -9.05 -11.39 -11.09
C ASN A 57 -8.06 -10.89 -10.04
N LYS A 58 -7.22 -9.91 -10.41
CA LYS A 58 -6.27 -9.29 -9.50
C LYS A 58 -7.00 -8.57 -8.36
N LEU A 59 -8.02 -7.77 -8.67
CA LEU A 59 -8.81 -7.07 -7.65
C LEU A 59 -9.53 -8.06 -6.72
N ASP A 60 -10.20 -9.05 -7.30
CA ASP A 60 -10.89 -10.13 -6.56
C ASP A 60 -9.92 -10.86 -5.61
N CYS A 61 -8.76 -11.26 -6.13
CA CYS A 61 -7.74 -11.95 -5.32
C CYS A 61 -7.06 -11.05 -4.29
N GLN A 62 -6.95 -9.75 -4.56
CA GLN A 62 -6.39 -8.79 -3.61
C GLN A 62 -7.33 -8.61 -2.42
N GLU A 63 -8.61 -8.31 -2.68
CA GLU A 63 -9.64 -8.20 -1.64
C GLU A 63 -9.72 -9.48 -0.80
N HIS A 64 -9.73 -10.64 -1.46
CA HIS A 64 -9.75 -11.93 -0.77
C HIS A 64 -8.52 -12.14 0.12
N SER A 65 -7.32 -11.77 -0.37
CA SER A 65 -6.08 -11.92 0.40
C SER A 65 -6.02 -11.00 1.63
N GLU A 66 -6.58 -9.80 1.52
CA GLU A 66 -6.66 -8.84 2.61
C GLU A 66 -7.61 -9.34 3.71
N LEU A 67 -8.78 -9.87 3.32
CA LEU A 67 -9.75 -10.48 4.24
C LEU A 67 -9.21 -11.71 4.97
N LEU A 68 -8.42 -12.54 4.28
CA LEU A 68 -7.83 -13.73 4.91
C LEU A 68 -6.71 -13.36 5.88
N ALA A 69 -5.88 -12.40 5.52
CA ALA A 69 -4.79 -11.97 6.39
C ALA A 69 -5.28 -11.24 7.65
N SER A 70 -6.32 -10.41 7.55
CA SER A 70 -6.91 -9.73 8.72
C SER A 70 -7.59 -10.70 9.69
N LYS A 71 -8.11 -11.83 9.20
CA LYS A 71 -8.62 -12.89 10.08
C LYS A 71 -7.51 -13.64 10.82
N ALA A 72 -6.30 -13.66 10.27
CA ALA A 72 -5.16 -14.39 10.82
C ALA A 72 -4.28 -13.55 11.77
N GLU A 73 -4.71 -12.33 12.10
CA GLU A 73 -3.89 -11.26 12.68
C GLU A 73 -3.64 -11.36 14.20
N GLY A 74 -4.33 -12.26 14.92
CA GLY A 74 -4.45 -12.27 16.39
C GLY A 74 -3.17 -12.25 17.24
N SER A 75 -1.98 -12.35 16.65
CA SER A 75 -0.69 -12.11 17.33
C SER A 75 0.48 -11.85 16.34
N LYS A 76 0.21 -11.59 15.05
CA LYS A 76 1.25 -11.59 14.01
C LYS A 76 1.91 -10.23 13.85
N ARG A 77 3.20 -10.22 13.54
CA ARG A 77 3.91 -8.96 13.21
C ARG A 77 3.50 -8.47 11.81
N ALA A 78 3.57 -7.16 11.58
CA ALA A 78 3.24 -6.54 10.28
C ALA A 78 3.92 -7.21 9.08
N GLY A 79 5.17 -7.68 9.24
CA GLY A 79 5.87 -8.43 8.20
C GLY A 79 5.25 -9.79 7.87
N GLU A 80 4.83 -10.55 8.89
CA GLU A 80 4.18 -11.85 8.71
C GLU A 80 2.81 -11.70 8.04
N ILE A 81 2.09 -10.63 8.39
CA ILE A 81 0.81 -10.27 7.78
C ILE A 81 1.00 -9.99 6.27
N MET A 82 2.04 -9.24 5.89
CA MET A 82 2.36 -8.98 4.47
C MET A 82 2.71 -10.27 3.72
N ILE A 83 3.46 -11.18 4.34
CA ILE A 83 3.82 -12.47 3.75
C ILE A 83 2.58 -13.32 3.52
N ASP A 84 1.67 -13.37 4.50
CA ASP A 84 0.43 -14.14 4.38
C ASP A 84 -0.50 -13.53 3.32
N LYS A 85 -0.66 -12.20 3.28
CA LYS A 85 -1.39 -11.50 2.19
C LYS A 85 -0.84 -11.92 0.82
N ARG A 86 0.49 -11.87 0.65
CA ARG A 86 1.14 -12.27 -0.61
C ARG A 86 0.87 -13.74 -0.93
N ARG A 87 0.98 -14.64 0.05
CA ARG A 87 0.74 -16.08 -0.13
C ARG A 87 -0.70 -16.37 -0.57
N TYR A 88 -1.68 -15.73 0.06
CA TYR A 88 -3.10 -15.88 -0.30
C TYR A 88 -3.39 -15.31 -1.69
N PHE A 89 -2.83 -14.15 -2.02
CA PHE A 89 -2.97 -13.53 -3.33
C PHE A 89 -2.44 -14.43 -4.46
N LEU A 90 -1.18 -14.91 -4.33
CA LEU A 90 -0.57 -15.79 -5.33
C LEU A 90 -1.34 -17.11 -5.47
N SER A 91 -1.81 -17.67 -4.36
CA SER A 91 -2.64 -18.87 -4.37
C SER A 91 -3.96 -18.67 -5.12
N CYS A 92 -4.61 -17.53 -4.91
CA CYS A 92 -5.85 -17.17 -5.62
C CYS A 92 -5.60 -17.01 -7.13
N MET A 93 -4.56 -16.25 -7.51
CA MET A 93 -4.19 -16.06 -8.92
C MET A 93 -3.86 -17.39 -9.61
N LYS A 94 -3.14 -18.28 -8.91
CA LYS A 94 -2.84 -19.64 -9.40
C LYS A 94 -4.10 -20.46 -9.64
N ARG A 95 -5.11 -20.40 -8.76
CA ARG A 95 -6.41 -21.07 -8.94
C ARG A 95 -7.19 -20.53 -10.14
N LYS A 96 -7.08 -19.23 -10.42
CA LYS A 96 -7.64 -18.61 -11.64
C LYS A 96 -6.80 -18.91 -12.90
N GLY A 97 -5.67 -19.58 -12.73
CA GLY A 97 -4.79 -20.06 -13.79
C GLY A 97 -3.71 -19.06 -14.23
N TRP A 98 -3.43 -18.05 -13.42
CA TRP A 98 -2.33 -17.12 -13.61
C TRP A 98 -1.09 -17.63 -12.87
N ILE A 99 0.03 -17.74 -13.58
CA ILE A 99 1.29 -18.27 -13.04
C ILE A 99 2.25 -17.10 -12.86
N SER A 100 2.78 -16.90 -11.65
CA SER A 100 3.81 -15.89 -11.44
C SER A 100 5.10 -16.30 -12.17
N LYS A 101 5.83 -15.35 -12.73
CA LYS A 101 7.15 -15.57 -13.35
C LYS A 101 8.22 -15.90 -12.30
N ILE A 102 7.96 -15.56 -11.04
CA ILE A 102 8.90 -15.70 -9.92
C ILE A 102 8.89 -17.13 -9.38
N ASP A 103 7.80 -17.87 -9.56
CA ASP A 103 7.65 -19.28 -9.15
C ASP A 103 8.00 -20.28 -10.28
N SER A 104 8.69 -19.85 -11.34
CA SER A 104 9.04 -20.72 -12.50
C SER A 104 10.51 -20.72 -12.84
#